data_AF-A0A183LSZ7-F1
#
_entry.id   AF-A0A183LSZ7-F1
#
_cell.length_a   1.000
_cell.length_b   1.000
_cell.length_c   1.000
_cell.angle_alpha   90.00
_cell.angle_beta   90.00
_cell.angle_gamma   90.00
#
_symmetry.space_group_name_H-M   'P 1'
#
loop_
_entity.id
_entity.type
_entity.pdbx_description
1 polymer ?
#
loop_
_entity_poly.entity_id
_entity_poly.type
_entity_poly.pdbx_seq_one_letter_code
_entity_poly.pdbx_strand_id
1 'polypeptide(L)'
;MFGMRFFLSKCKMLLQDWVASIPELMIGSEVIERVDRFTYLGSLISPCGLVCDEFSARIQKARLAFTNLRHLWLRRDIHLPTKGRVYCTAVCSVLVYGSETRSVRAENIRDLLVFDHRCLRNIARISWDHRVSNALVRRRVLGKDGKSFDEVVKLYQLRWPGHVLCMPNRRLPRCAMFCCIGVD
;
A
#
# COMPACT_ATOMS: atom_id res chain seq x y z
N MET A 1 21.51 11.48 -29.60
CA MET A 1 20.97 12.18 -28.41
C MET A 1 19.47 12.31 -28.60
N PHE A 2 18.63 11.79 -27.71
CA PHE A 2 17.20 11.54 -27.96
C PHE A 2 16.27 12.78 -27.96
N GLY A 3 16.79 14.00 -27.97
CA GLY A 3 15.99 15.24 -28.09
C GLY A 3 15.00 15.53 -26.95
N MET A 4 15.06 14.78 -25.84
CA MET A 4 14.14 14.95 -24.70
C MET A 4 14.54 16.16 -23.83
N ARG A 5 13.54 16.90 -23.33
CA ARG A 5 13.72 18.04 -22.43
C ARG A 5 13.15 17.73 -21.05
N PHE A 6 13.86 18.13 -19.99
CA PHE A 6 13.38 18.01 -18.61
C PHE A 6 12.43 19.15 -18.26
N PHE A 7 11.41 18.85 -17.47
CA PHE A 7 10.51 19.84 -16.90
C PHE A 7 10.89 20.08 -15.44
N LEU A 8 11.73 21.09 -15.22
CA LEU A 8 12.49 21.28 -13.98
C LEU A 8 11.61 21.41 -12.73
N SER A 9 10.42 21.99 -12.85
CA SER A 9 9.50 22.10 -11.71
C SER A 9 8.96 20.76 -11.20
N LYS A 10 8.96 19.70 -12.04
CA LYS A 10 8.61 18.32 -11.64
C LYS A 10 9.84 17.49 -11.23
N CYS A 11 11.04 17.95 -11.55
CA CYS A 11 12.29 17.30 -11.15
C CYS A 11 12.59 17.67 -9.69
N LYS A 12 12.80 16.65 -8.85
CA LYS A 12 13.21 16.81 -7.46
C LYS A 12 14.35 15.85 -7.18
N MET A 13 15.28 16.27 -6.33
CA MET A 13 16.38 15.43 -5.87
C MET A 13 16.06 14.88 -4.48
N LEU A 14 16.02 13.55 -4.35
CA LEU A 14 15.92 12.86 -3.07
C LEU A 14 17.21 12.06 -2.87
N LEU A 15 17.82 12.22 -1.70
CA LEU A 15 19.04 11.51 -1.32
C LEU A 15 18.67 10.36 -0.38
N GLN A 16 19.17 9.16 -0.67
CA GLN A 16 18.96 7.96 0.15
C GLN A 16 20.31 7.45 0.64
N ASP A 17 20.44 7.26 1.96
CA ASP A 17 21.65 6.75 2.62
C ASP A 17 22.96 7.50 2.26
N TRP A 18 22.85 8.82 2.02
CA TRP A 18 24.00 9.65 1.64
C TRP A 18 24.81 10.12 2.86
N VAL A 19 26.09 9.76 2.89
CA VAL A 19 26.99 10.00 4.04
C VAL A 19 27.95 11.18 3.82
N ALA A 20 28.10 11.66 2.59
CA ALA A 20 29.02 12.74 2.24
C ALA A 20 28.36 14.13 2.31
N SER A 21 29.11 15.18 1.93
CA SER A 21 28.55 16.53 1.77
C SER A 21 27.37 16.49 0.79
N ILE A 22 26.36 17.30 1.08
CA ILE A 22 25.12 17.36 0.31
C ILE A 22 25.47 17.86 -1.10
N PRO A 23 25.25 17.05 -2.16
CA PRO A 23 25.53 17.50 -3.51
C PRO A 23 24.49 18.54 -3.95
N GLU A 24 24.93 19.55 -4.68
CA GLU A 24 24.03 20.40 -5.47
C GLU A 24 23.93 19.83 -6.88
N LEU A 25 22.70 19.51 -7.31
CA LEU A 25 22.45 18.99 -8.65
C LEU A 25 21.85 20.09 -9.53
N MET A 26 22.54 20.41 -10.61
CA MET A 26 22.13 21.40 -11.59
C MET A 26 21.73 20.74 -12.91
N ILE A 27 20.62 21.17 -13.51
CA ILE A 27 20.27 20.83 -14.90
C ILE A 27 20.26 22.14 -15.70
N GLY A 28 21.22 22.30 -16.59
CA GLY A 28 21.45 23.58 -17.26
C GLY A 28 21.99 24.61 -16.26
N SER A 29 21.27 25.72 -16.09
CA SER A 29 21.60 26.81 -15.16
C SER A 29 20.75 26.81 -13.88
N GLU A 30 19.82 25.86 -13.74
CA GLU A 30 18.89 25.81 -12.60
C GLU A 30 19.29 24.70 -11.62
N VAL A 31 19.24 25.02 -10.33
CA VAL A 31 19.45 24.08 -9.23
C VAL A 31 18.15 23.31 -8.98
N ILE A 32 18.24 21.97 -8.93
CA ILE A 32 17.08 21.13 -8.64
C ILE A 32 16.73 21.25 -7.15
N GLU A 33 15.44 21.48 -6.87
CA GLU A 33 14.93 21.45 -5.50
C GLU A 33 15.15 20.07 -4.87
N ARG A 34 15.75 20.08 -3.69
CA ARG A 34 15.91 18.90 -2.85
C ARG A 34 14.64 18.65 -2.03
N VAL A 35 14.22 17.40 -1.96
CA VAL A 35 13.09 16.96 -1.13
C VAL A 35 13.48 15.74 -0.28
N ASP A 36 13.02 15.74 0.96
CA ASP A 36 13.16 14.57 1.84
C ASP A 36 12.01 13.58 1.67
N ARG A 37 10.95 13.92 0.93
CA ARG A 37 9.85 12.99 0.66
C ARG A 37 9.37 13.20 -0.76
N PHE A 38 9.27 12.13 -1.52
CA PHE A 38 8.81 12.19 -2.91
C PHE A 38 7.74 11.15 -3.19
N THR A 39 6.64 11.57 -3.84
CA THR A 39 5.60 10.62 -4.26
C THR A 39 5.87 10.17 -5.68
N TYR A 40 6.30 8.92 -5.84
CA TYR A 40 6.52 8.30 -7.14
C TYR A 40 5.47 7.22 -7.38
N LEU A 41 4.71 7.35 -8.48
CA LEU A 41 3.61 6.43 -8.84
C LEU A 41 2.63 6.17 -7.67
N GLY A 42 2.42 7.19 -6.82
CA GLY A 42 1.54 7.13 -5.67
C GLY A 42 2.15 6.56 -4.38
N SER A 43 3.35 5.96 -4.46
CA SER A 43 4.13 5.47 -3.32
C SER A 43 5.07 6.55 -2.79
N LEU A 44 5.24 6.60 -1.48
CA LEU A 44 6.04 7.62 -0.80
C LEU A 44 7.45 7.10 -0.57
N ILE A 45 8.43 7.78 -1.13
CA ILE A 45 9.86 7.49 -0.98
C ILE A 45 10.43 8.45 0.07
N SER A 46 11.21 7.91 1.01
CA SER A 46 11.83 8.62 2.12
C SER A 46 13.32 8.23 2.25
N PRO A 47 14.23 9.16 2.61
CA PRO A 47 15.68 8.98 2.71
C PRO A 47 16.12 7.81 3.58
N CYS A 48 15.37 7.52 4.64
CA CYS A 48 15.66 6.45 5.59
C CYS A 48 15.14 5.09 5.15
N GLY A 49 14.49 4.99 3.98
CA GLY A 49 13.85 3.76 3.49
C GLY A 49 12.74 3.23 4.39
N LEU A 50 12.32 3.99 5.42
CA LEU A 50 11.35 3.53 6.41
C LEU A 50 9.96 3.46 5.79
N VAL A 51 9.51 2.24 5.52
CA VAL A 51 8.19 1.94 4.97
C VAL A 51 7.04 2.46 5.84
N CYS A 52 7.28 2.79 7.12
CA CYS A 52 6.27 3.34 8.03
C CYS A 52 5.61 4.62 7.53
N ASP A 53 6.37 5.49 6.88
CA ASP A 53 5.88 6.72 6.26
C ASP A 53 4.89 6.43 5.14
N GLU A 54 5.17 5.39 4.36
CA GLU A 54 4.31 4.93 3.29
C GLU A 54 3.02 4.27 3.82
N PHE A 55 3.12 3.41 4.84
CA PHE A 55 1.95 2.82 5.49
C PHE A 55 1.02 3.89 6.05
N SER A 56 1.58 4.88 6.74
CA SER A 56 0.82 6.02 7.27
C SER A 56 0.11 6.79 6.15
N ALA A 57 0.82 7.12 5.08
CA ALA A 57 0.23 7.81 3.92
C ALA A 57 -0.90 6.99 3.27
N ARG A 58 -0.76 5.66 3.19
CA ARG A 58 -1.79 4.77 2.63
C ARG A 58 -3.02 4.68 3.52
N ILE A 59 -2.84 4.57 4.84
CA ILE A 59 -3.95 4.63 5.80
C ILE A 59 -4.70 5.96 5.67
N GLN A 60 -4.00 7.09 5.52
CA GLN A 60 -4.67 8.39 5.33
C GLN A 60 -5.45 8.46 4.00
N LYS A 61 -4.88 7.97 2.90
CA LYS A 61 -5.60 7.89 1.61
C LYS A 61 -6.84 6.99 1.71
N ALA A 62 -6.73 5.84 2.39
CA ALA A 62 -7.85 4.93 2.60
C ALA A 62 -8.92 5.52 3.54
N ARG A 63 -8.51 6.27 4.59
CA ARG A 63 -9.41 7.04 5.46
C ARG A 63 -10.21 8.07 4.68
N LEU A 64 -9.56 8.78 3.75
CA LEU A 64 -10.22 9.74 2.88
C LEU A 64 -11.23 9.04 1.95
N ALA A 65 -10.81 7.95 1.30
CA ALA A 65 -11.71 7.15 0.45
C ALA A 65 -12.93 6.63 1.23
N PHE A 66 -12.72 6.14 2.46
CA PHE A 66 -13.79 5.69 3.34
C PHE A 66 -14.73 6.84 3.72
N THR A 67 -14.18 8.00 4.10
CA THR A 67 -14.97 9.18 4.49
C THR A 67 -15.79 9.73 3.32
N ASN A 68 -15.25 9.74 2.10
CA ASN A 68 -15.97 10.19 0.91
C ASN A 68 -17.21 9.33 0.63
N LEU A 69 -17.19 8.06 1.06
CA LEU A 69 -18.31 7.11 0.95
C LEU A 69 -19.21 7.08 2.19
N ARG A 70 -19.08 8.04 3.12
CA ARG A 70 -19.86 8.09 4.37
C ARG A 70 -21.36 7.98 4.16
N HIS A 71 -21.89 8.66 3.15
CA HIS A 71 -23.30 8.63 2.80
C HIS A 71 -23.78 7.20 2.47
N LEU A 72 -22.94 6.39 1.80
CA LEU A 72 -23.23 5.00 1.46
C LEU A 72 -23.23 4.10 2.70
N TRP A 73 -22.32 4.31 3.65
CA TRP A 73 -22.29 3.55 4.91
C TRP A 73 -23.53 3.84 5.77
N LEU A 74 -24.02 5.08 5.76
CA LEU A 74 -25.18 5.56 6.51
C LEU A 74 -26.54 5.22 5.90
N ARG A 75 -26.60 4.73 4.66
CA ARG A 75 -27.84 4.25 4.05
C ARG A 75 -28.29 2.90 4.62
N ARG A 76 -29.58 2.74 4.95
CA ARG A 76 -30.11 1.46 5.51
C ARG A 76 -30.66 0.53 4.43
N ASP A 77 -31.03 1.09 3.30
CA ASP A 77 -31.59 0.42 2.13
C ASP A 77 -30.54 -0.36 1.33
N ILE A 78 -29.25 -0.06 1.52
CA ILE A 78 -28.16 -0.80 0.89
C ILE A 78 -27.80 -2.00 1.75
N HIS A 79 -27.90 -3.19 1.17
CA HIS A 79 -27.58 -4.45 1.82
C HIS A 79 -26.10 -4.52 2.24
N LEU A 80 -25.85 -5.11 3.42
CA LEU A 80 -24.53 -5.11 4.07
C LEU A 80 -23.42 -5.77 3.21
N PRO A 81 -23.61 -6.96 2.61
CA PRO A 81 -22.69 -7.54 1.63
C PRO A 81 -22.31 -6.61 0.45
N THR A 82 -23.25 -5.79 -0.03
CA THR A 82 -22.96 -4.83 -1.11
C THR A 82 -22.02 -3.73 -0.62
N LYS A 83 -22.23 -3.22 0.59
CA LYS A 83 -21.27 -2.30 1.22
C LYS A 83 -19.91 -2.94 1.44
N GLY A 84 -19.88 -4.21 1.84
CA GLY A 84 -18.65 -4.99 1.97
C GLY A 84 -17.87 -5.06 0.66
N ARG A 85 -18.56 -5.32 -0.47
CA ARG A 85 -17.92 -5.30 -1.80
C ARG A 85 -17.35 -3.93 -2.16
N VAL A 86 -18.12 -2.86 -1.97
CA VAL A 86 -17.66 -1.48 -2.22
C VAL A 86 -16.43 -1.15 -1.34
N TYR A 87 -16.44 -1.57 -0.08
CA TYR A 87 -15.30 -1.41 0.82
C TYR A 87 -14.05 -2.11 0.30
N CYS A 88 -14.17 -3.38 -0.10
CA CYS A 88 -13.05 -4.12 -0.68
C CYS A 88 -12.50 -3.46 -1.94
N THR A 89 -13.36 -2.95 -2.82
CA THR A 89 -12.93 -2.37 -4.10
C THR A 89 -12.37 -0.96 -3.97
N ALA A 90 -12.93 -0.11 -3.10
CA ALA A 90 -12.57 1.31 -3.03
C ALA A 90 -11.59 1.64 -1.91
N VAL A 91 -11.61 0.88 -0.80
CA VAL A 91 -10.81 1.19 0.40
C VAL A 91 -9.70 0.15 0.57
N CYS A 92 -10.02 -1.15 0.52
CA CYS A 92 -8.97 -2.18 0.66
C CYS A 92 -7.95 -2.10 -0.47
N SER A 93 -8.37 -1.85 -1.71
CA SER A 93 -7.46 -1.65 -2.86
C SER A 93 -6.42 -0.55 -2.60
N VAL A 94 -6.82 0.56 -1.95
CA VAL A 94 -5.92 1.66 -1.59
C VAL A 94 -4.93 1.25 -0.50
N LEU A 95 -5.38 0.47 0.49
CA LEU A 95 -4.54 -0.03 1.58
C LEU A 95 -3.48 -1.03 1.07
N VAL A 96 -3.89 -1.96 0.20
CA VAL A 96 -3.02 -3.03 -0.30
C VAL A 96 -2.19 -2.62 -1.51
N TYR A 97 -2.48 -1.48 -2.14
CA TYR A 97 -1.69 -0.97 -3.26
C TYR A 97 -0.22 -0.91 -2.87
N GLY A 98 0.67 -1.48 -3.69
CA GLY A 98 2.12 -1.49 -3.46
C GLY A 98 2.59 -2.49 -2.40
N SER A 99 1.73 -3.37 -1.88
CA SER A 99 2.13 -4.45 -0.96
C SER A 99 3.05 -5.49 -1.61
N GLU A 100 3.03 -5.62 -2.94
CA GLU A 100 3.91 -6.51 -3.72
C GLU A 100 5.40 -6.15 -3.57
N THR A 101 5.72 -4.88 -3.36
CA THR A 101 7.10 -4.36 -3.40
C THR A 101 7.60 -3.84 -2.05
N ARG A 102 6.74 -3.84 -1.01
CA ARG A 102 7.07 -3.33 0.32
C ARG A 102 7.51 -4.43 1.26
N SER A 103 8.54 -4.16 2.06
CA SER A 103 8.84 -4.96 3.25
C SER A 103 7.79 -4.66 4.33
N VAL A 104 6.90 -5.62 4.57
CA VAL A 104 5.83 -5.48 5.55
C VAL A 104 6.34 -6.01 6.90
N ARG A 105 6.54 -5.11 7.88
CA ARG A 105 6.78 -5.49 9.28
C ARG A 105 5.48 -5.81 10.00
N ALA A 106 5.52 -6.68 11.00
CA ALA A 106 4.34 -7.09 11.79
C ALA A 106 3.59 -5.89 12.41
N GLU A 107 4.32 -4.88 12.87
CA GLU A 107 3.77 -3.63 13.42
C GLU A 107 2.91 -2.88 12.38
N ASN A 108 3.42 -2.77 11.16
CA ASN A 108 2.72 -2.09 10.06
C ASN A 108 1.42 -2.83 9.66
N ILE A 109 1.43 -4.17 9.70
CA ILE A 109 0.20 -4.98 9.48
C ILE A 109 -0.82 -4.68 10.57
N ARG A 110 -0.38 -4.54 11.82
CA ARG A 110 -1.26 -4.27 12.96
C ARG A 110 -2.02 -2.97 12.76
N ASP A 111 -1.36 -1.90 12.32
CA ASP A 111 -2.02 -0.61 12.08
C ASP A 111 -3.05 -0.67 10.95
N LEU A 112 -2.73 -1.40 9.87
CA LEU A 112 -3.68 -1.64 8.79
C LEU A 112 -4.89 -2.44 9.27
N LEU A 113 -4.67 -3.48 10.08
CA LEU A 113 -5.74 -4.28 10.68
C LEU A 113 -6.60 -3.43 11.62
N VAL A 114 -6.02 -2.57 12.45
CA VAL A 114 -6.79 -1.68 13.33
C VAL A 114 -7.72 -0.78 12.51
N PHE A 115 -7.21 -0.21 11.42
CA PHE A 115 -8.02 0.59 10.51
C PHE A 115 -9.13 -0.24 9.83
N ASP A 116 -8.81 -1.43 9.32
CA ASP A 116 -9.77 -2.34 8.68
C ASP A 116 -10.93 -2.70 9.63
N HIS A 117 -10.61 -3.15 10.84
CA HIS A 117 -11.62 -3.52 11.83
C HIS A 117 -12.51 -2.33 12.22
N ARG A 118 -11.94 -1.12 12.32
CA ARG A 118 -12.72 0.10 12.58
C ARG A 118 -13.71 0.39 11.45
N CYS A 119 -13.28 0.25 10.19
CA CYS A 119 -14.12 0.44 9.02
C CYS A 119 -15.24 -0.59 8.94
N LEU A 120 -14.93 -1.88 9.13
CA LEU A 120 -15.91 -2.96 9.08
C LEU A 120 -16.98 -2.81 10.18
N ARG A 121 -16.57 -2.43 11.40
CA ARG A 121 -17.51 -2.12 12.49
C ARG A 121 -18.42 -0.93 12.15
N ASN A 122 -17.87 0.11 11.54
CA ASN A 122 -18.65 1.26 11.10
C ASN A 122 -19.68 0.89 10.03
N ILE A 123 -19.27 0.12 9.01
CA ILE A 123 -20.16 -0.40 7.95
C ILE A 123 -21.28 -1.26 8.55
N ALA A 124 -20.95 -2.12 9.51
CA ALA A 124 -21.90 -2.99 10.21
C ALA A 124 -22.73 -2.27 11.30
N ARG A 125 -22.40 -1.02 11.63
CA ARG A 125 -22.97 -0.24 12.74
C ARG A 125 -22.89 -0.94 14.10
N ILE A 126 -21.78 -1.63 14.33
CA ILE A 126 -21.50 -2.31 15.59
C ILE A 126 -20.62 -1.38 16.43
N SER A 127 -21.16 -0.89 17.54
CA SER A 127 -20.37 -0.14 18.52
C SER A 127 -19.55 -1.07 19.41
N TRP A 128 -18.56 -0.50 20.10
CA TRP A 128 -17.59 -1.23 20.91
C TRP A 128 -18.19 -1.94 22.13
N ASP A 129 -19.28 -1.42 22.67
CA ASP A 129 -20.09 -1.95 23.77
C ASP A 129 -20.72 -3.32 23.47
N HIS A 130 -21.03 -3.61 22.20
CA HIS A 130 -21.64 -4.88 21.80
C HIS A 130 -20.72 -6.11 21.97
N ARG A 131 -19.44 -5.91 22.31
CA ARG A 131 -18.41 -6.97 22.53
C ARG A 131 -18.37 -8.06 21.45
N VAL A 132 -18.68 -7.70 20.20
CA VAL A 132 -18.66 -8.62 19.06
C VAL A 132 -17.22 -8.87 18.60
N SER A 133 -16.87 -10.12 18.36
CA SER A 133 -15.54 -10.49 17.87
C SER A 133 -15.29 -9.95 16.46
N ASN A 134 -14.05 -9.55 16.17
CA ASN A 134 -13.65 -9.02 14.87
C ASN A 134 -13.89 -10.02 13.73
N ALA A 135 -13.71 -11.32 14.00
CA ALA A 135 -14.00 -12.39 13.04
C ALA A 135 -15.50 -12.44 12.67
N LEU A 136 -16.40 -12.24 13.63
CA LEU A 136 -17.84 -12.21 13.37
C LEU A 136 -18.26 -10.94 12.63
N VAL A 137 -17.68 -9.77 12.96
CA VAL A 137 -17.92 -8.52 12.21
C VAL A 137 -17.51 -8.70 10.76
N ARG A 138 -16.30 -9.24 10.51
CA ARG A 138 -15.81 -9.52 9.14
C ARG A 138 -16.77 -10.46 8.41
N ARG A 139 -17.18 -11.57 9.03
CA ARG A 139 -18.10 -12.53 8.42
C ARG A 139 -19.45 -11.90 8.05
N ARG A 140 -19.96 -10.98 8.87
CA ARG A 140 -21.21 -10.26 8.59
C ARG A 140 -21.08 -9.31 7.39
N VAL A 141 -19.96 -8.61 7.27
CA VAL A 141 -19.75 -7.59 6.23
C VAL A 141 -19.28 -8.20 4.91
N LEU A 142 -18.31 -9.12 4.96
CA LEU A 142 -17.63 -9.69 3.79
C LEU A 142 -18.15 -11.09 3.40
N GLY A 143 -19.02 -11.69 4.21
CA GLY A 143 -19.53 -13.05 4.00
C GLY A 143 -18.61 -14.15 4.53
N LYS A 144 -19.00 -15.41 4.30
CA LYS A 144 -18.21 -16.60 4.72
C LYS A 144 -16.87 -16.69 4.00
N ASP A 145 -16.83 -16.32 2.73
CA ASP A 145 -15.64 -16.38 1.86
C ASP A 145 -14.81 -15.09 1.88
N GLY A 146 -15.23 -14.11 2.68
CA GLY A 146 -14.55 -12.82 2.79
C GLY A 146 -13.20 -12.97 3.46
N LYS A 147 -12.11 -12.86 2.70
CA LYS A 147 -10.73 -12.99 3.21
C LYS A 147 -10.42 -11.97 4.30
N SER A 148 -9.63 -12.37 5.30
CA SER A 148 -9.08 -11.40 6.25
C SER A 148 -8.10 -10.47 5.54
N PHE A 149 -7.95 -9.25 6.06
CA PHE A 149 -7.01 -8.31 5.46
C PHE A 149 -5.57 -8.86 5.43
N ASP A 150 -5.16 -9.62 6.45
CA ASP A 150 -3.87 -10.32 6.49
C ASP A 150 -3.72 -11.34 5.35
N GLU A 151 -4.75 -12.17 5.11
CA GLU A 151 -4.77 -13.09 3.96
C GLU A 151 -4.69 -12.34 2.63
N VAL A 152 -5.38 -11.21 2.51
CA VAL A 152 -5.32 -10.39 1.29
C VAL A 152 -3.92 -9.86 1.08
N VAL A 153 -3.29 -9.25 2.09
CA VAL A 153 -1.91 -8.75 1.98
C VAL A 153 -0.94 -9.86 1.59
N LYS A 154 -1.01 -11.03 2.23
CA LYS A 154 -0.19 -12.19 1.90
C LYS A 154 -0.35 -12.62 0.45
N LEU A 155 -1.58 -12.65 -0.06
CA LEU A 155 -1.84 -13.01 -1.46
C LEU A 155 -1.21 -12.02 -2.44
N TYR A 156 -1.29 -10.72 -2.15
CA TYR A 156 -0.61 -9.72 -3.00
C TYR A 156 0.91 -9.88 -2.92
N GLN A 157 1.48 -10.05 -1.73
CA GLN A 157 2.92 -10.28 -1.57
C GLN A 157 3.43 -11.50 -2.32
N LEU A 158 2.64 -12.58 -2.38
CA LEU A 158 2.99 -13.81 -3.09
C LEU A 158 2.73 -13.74 -4.60
N ARG A 159 2.02 -12.73 -5.09
CA ARG A 159 1.65 -12.63 -6.50
C ARG A 159 2.86 -12.49 -7.42
N TRP A 160 3.76 -11.56 -7.09
CA TRP A 160 4.98 -11.33 -7.86
C TRP A 160 5.97 -12.51 -7.75
N PRO A 161 6.34 -13.00 -6.54
CA PRO A 161 7.11 -14.22 -6.37
C PRO A 161 6.51 -15.41 -7.11
N GLY A 162 5.20 -15.64 -6.99
CA GLY A 162 4.50 -16.71 -7.69
C GLY A 162 4.62 -16.59 -9.20
N HIS A 163 4.50 -15.38 -9.75
CA HIS A 163 4.71 -15.14 -11.18
C HIS A 163 6.15 -15.46 -11.60
N VAL A 164 7.15 -15.03 -10.81
CA VAL A 164 8.57 -15.32 -11.07
C VAL A 164 8.86 -16.83 -11.02
N LEU A 165 8.25 -17.56 -10.07
CA LEU A 165 8.36 -19.01 -9.95
C LEU A 165 7.72 -19.78 -11.13
N CYS A 166 6.83 -19.17 -11.89
CA CYS A 166 6.28 -19.76 -13.12
C CYS A 166 7.10 -19.41 -14.38
N MET A 167 8.07 -18.50 -14.31
CA MET A 167 8.89 -18.13 -15.47
C MET A 167 9.94 -19.20 -15.81
N PRO A 168 10.34 -19.40 -17.08
CA PRO A 168 11.47 -20.27 -17.41
C PRO A 168 12.78 -19.86 -16.71
N ASN A 169 13.64 -20.82 -16.35
CA ASN A 169 14.89 -20.60 -15.61
C ASN A 169 15.87 -19.63 -16.27
N ARG A 170 15.76 -19.40 -17.59
CA ARG A 170 16.59 -18.45 -18.35
C ARG A 170 16.20 -16.97 -18.18
N ARG A 171 15.04 -16.69 -17.57
CA ARG A 171 14.54 -15.32 -17.40
C ARG A 171 15.30 -14.62 -16.27
N LEU A 172 15.87 -13.45 -16.57
CA LEU A 172 16.64 -12.65 -15.62
C LEU A 172 15.97 -12.45 -14.25
N PRO A 173 14.65 -12.17 -14.13
CA PRO A 173 14.01 -12.04 -12.81
C PRO A 173 14.06 -13.31 -11.96
N ARG A 174 13.91 -14.49 -12.59
CA ARG A 174 14.01 -15.78 -11.90
C ARG A 174 15.45 -16.10 -11.54
N CYS A 175 16.40 -15.86 -12.45
CA CYS A 175 17.82 -15.97 -12.15
C CYS A 175 18.18 -15.10 -10.94
N ALA A 176 17.87 -13.80 -10.99
CA ALA A 176 18.18 -12.85 -9.91
C ALA A 176 17.57 -13.25 -8.56
N MET A 177 16.35 -13.79 -8.55
CA MET A 177 15.70 -14.28 -7.33
C MET A 177 16.46 -15.46 -6.68
N PHE A 178 17.07 -16.33 -7.49
CA PHE A 178 17.80 -17.51 -7.02
C PHE A 178 19.33 -17.32 -7.00
N CYS A 179 19.89 -16.26 -7.60
CA CYS A 179 21.33 -16.00 -7.64
C CYS A 179 21.93 -15.73 -6.25
N CYS A 180 21.14 -15.26 -5.28
CA CYS A 180 21.59 -15.07 -3.90
C CYS A 180 21.53 -16.35 -3.05
N ILE A 181 20.94 -17.42 -3.58
CA ILE A 181 20.87 -18.73 -2.94
C ILE A 181 21.91 -19.58 -3.67
N GLY A 182 23.16 -19.50 -3.21
CA GLY A 182 24.23 -20.36 -3.72
C GLY A 182 23.79 -21.82 -3.62
N VAL A 183 23.45 -22.40 -4.76
CA VAL A 183 23.37 -23.84 -4.93
C VAL A 183 24.55 -24.17 -5.83
N ASP A 184 25.68 -24.44 -5.16
CA ASP A 184 26.74 -25.27 -5.72
C ASP A 184 26.24 -26.72 -5.79
#